data_AF-A0A354SGB4-F1
#
_entry.id   AF-A0A354SGB4-F1
#
_cell.length_a   1.000
_cell.length_b   1.000
_cell.length_c   1.000
_cell.angle_alpha   90.00
_cell.angle_beta   90.00
_cell.angle_gamma   90.00
#
_symmetry.space_group_name_H-M   'P 1'
#
loop_
_entity.id
_entity.type
_entity.pdbx_description
1 polymer ?
#
loop_
_entity_poly.entity_id
_entity_poly.type
_entity_poly.pdbx_seq_one_letter_code
_entity_poly.pdbx_strand_id
1 'polypeptide(L)'
;MNEMVKIKADLLKDIANMEVSKKVEMIHGFQKAAFDGRVKSFILLQSLESSGEFREIPKYKKSSFWEFIENEFGIREQSYRDARFSLGFHYAAAEKHGIGLIARIGRTCGVRKVPEVVKVIAEVESKLKGSLSHTKALEIVKKFEKPAPIKPKDHTDYKQVVSEIRDSNVQVQREKMTLEQQVKRQIETIHRLTIENAELRRENMRLSEENERLTLLIGEAPTKPKNNPGVEARA
;
A
#
# COMPACT_ATOMS: atom_id res chain seq x y z
N MET A 1 31.70 33.36 -51.28
CA MET A 1 31.40 31.97 -51.69
C MET A 1 30.95 31.07 -50.54
N ASN A 2 31.24 31.39 -49.26
CA ASN A 2 30.87 30.55 -48.10
C ASN A 2 29.41 30.69 -47.60
N GLU A 3 28.77 31.83 -47.82
CA GLU A 3 27.47 32.12 -47.20
C GLU A 3 26.30 31.41 -47.90
N MET A 4 26.31 31.35 -49.23
CA MET A 4 25.32 30.57 -50.00
C MET A 4 25.39 29.07 -49.72
N VAL A 5 26.59 28.52 -49.49
CA VAL A 5 26.77 27.10 -49.17
C VAL A 5 26.17 26.79 -47.79
N LYS A 6 26.38 27.68 -46.82
CA LYS A 6 25.79 27.57 -45.48
C LYS A 6 24.26 27.67 -45.53
N ILE A 7 23.71 28.66 -46.24
CA ILE A 7 22.25 28.83 -46.41
C ILE A 7 21.64 27.57 -47.06
N LYS A 8 22.28 27.01 -48.09
CA LYS A 8 21.80 25.78 -48.74
C LYS A 8 21.84 24.57 -47.80
N ALA A 9 22.87 24.44 -46.98
CA ALA A 9 22.99 23.37 -46.00
C ALA A 9 21.92 23.48 -44.89
N ASP A 10 21.67 24.70 -44.40
CA ASP A 10 20.64 24.96 -43.38
C ASP A 10 19.23 24.68 -43.93
N LEU A 11 18.92 25.12 -45.17
CA LEU A 11 17.65 24.81 -45.85
C LEU A 11 17.41 23.30 -46.03
N LEU A 12 18.44 22.55 -46.43
CA LEU A 12 18.33 21.09 -46.59
C LEU A 12 18.09 20.39 -45.26
N LYS A 13 18.71 20.89 -44.18
CA LYS A 13 18.50 20.38 -42.82
C LYS A 13 17.06 20.65 -42.33
N ASP A 14 16.53 21.84 -42.60
CA ASP A 14 15.17 22.20 -42.22
C ASP A 14 14.11 21.40 -42.99
N ILE A 15 14.33 21.17 -44.28
CA ILE A 15 13.46 20.28 -45.09
C ILE A 15 13.49 18.86 -44.54
N ALA A 16 14.66 18.32 -44.22
CA ALA A 16 14.79 17.00 -43.62
C ALA A 16 14.09 16.91 -42.24
N ASN A 17 14.21 17.95 -41.41
CA ASN A 17 13.53 18.02 -40.11
C ASN A 17 12.01 18.08 -40.27
N MET A 18 11.49 18.84 -41.23
CA MET A 18 10.05 18.89 -41.54
C MET A 18 9.51 17.53 -41.99
N GLU A 19 10.22 16.80 -42.86
CA GLU A 19 9.81 15.47 -43.28
C GLU A 19 9.80 14.47 -42.12
N VAL A 20 10.80 14.54 -41.24
CA VAL A 20 10.86 13.72 -40.02
C VAL A 20 9.67 14.04 -39.11
N SER A 21 9.37 15.32 -38.88
CA SER A 21 8.22 15.74 -38.04
C SER A 21 6.90 15.20 -38.58
N LYS A 22 6.64 15.31 -39.89
CA LYS A 22 5.43 14.75 -40.53
C LYS A 22 5.32 13.24 -40.37
N LYS A 23 6.44 12.51 -40.53
CA LYS A 23 6.47 11.05 -40.31
C LYS A 23 6.17 10.70 -38.86
N VAL A 24 6.70 11.45 -37.90
CA VAL A 24 6.43 11.27 -36.46
C VAL A 24 4.96 11.51 -36.15
N GLU A 25 4.35 12.58 -36.68
CA GLU A 25 2.91 12.85 -36.51
C GLU A 25 2.03 11.74 -37.09
N MET A 26 2.34 11.25 -38.30
CA MET A 26 1.65 10.12 -38.90
C MET A 26 1.74 8.87 -38.03
N ILE A 27 2.93 8.55 -37.51
CA ILE A 27 3.13 7.39 -36.61
C ILE A 27 2.28 7.53 -35.35
N HIS A 28 2.25 8.71 -34.72
CA HIS A 28 1.40 8.95 -33.55
C HIS A 28 -0.09 8.82 -33.89
N GLY A 29 -0.52 9.30 -35.07
CA GLY A 29 -1.89 9.13 -35.57
C GLY A 29 -2.28 7.66 -35.72
N PHE A 30 -1.42 6.84 -36.33
CA PHE A 30 -1.64 5.39 -36.46
C PHE A 30 -1.68 4.70 -35.10
N GLN A 31 -0.78 5.07 -34.17
CA GLN A 31 -0.77 4.50 -32.83
C GLN A 31 -2.05 4.80 -32.06
N LYS A 32 -2.54 6.03 -32.14
CA LYS A 32 -3.81 6.43 -31.51
C LYS A 32 -4.99 5.68 -32.12
N ALA A 33 -5.10 5.64 -33.45
CA ALA A 33 -6.16 4.90 -34.13
C ALA A 33 -6.14 3.39 -33.78
N ALA A 34 -4.94 2.79 -33.67
CA ALA A 34 -4.78 1.41 -33.25
C ALA A 34 -5.19 1.20 -31.77
N PHE A 35 -4.87 2.15 -30.89
CA PHE A 35 -5.30 2.09 -29.49
C PHE A 35 -6.83 2.20 -29.38
N ASP A 36 -7.44 3.17 -30.05
CA ASP A 36 -8.90 3.37 -30.07
C ASP A 36 -9.61 2.13 -30.64
N GLY A 37 -9.05 1.52 -31.68
CA GLY A 37 -9.52 0.25 -32.24
C GLY A 37 -9.52 -0.87 -31.20
N ARG A 38 -8.43 -1.02 -30.44
CA ARG A 38 -8.33 -2.01 -29.35
C ARG A 38 -9.33 -1.75 -28.23
N VAL A 39 -9.56 -0.48 -27.86
CA VAL A 39 -10.56 -0.11 -26.85
C VAL A 39 -11.96 -0.51 -27.31
N LYS A 40 -12.32 -0.19 -28.56
CA LYS A 40 -13.62 -0.57 -29.13
C LYS A 40 -13.80 -2.10 -29.19
N SER A 41 -12.79 -2.82 -29.66
CA SER A 41 -12.80 -4.29 -29.66
C SER A 41 -12.97 -4.84 -28.25
N PHE A 42 -12.25 -4.30 -27.27
CA PHE A 42 -12.37 -4.73 -25.88
C PHE A 42 -13.78 -4.53 -25.32
N ILE A 43 -14.38 -3.36 -25.52
CA ILE A 43 -15.75 -3.05 -25.06
C ILE A 43 -16.76 -4.02 -25.67
N LEU A 44 -16.67 -4.24 -26.99
CA LEU A 44 -17.55 -5.19 -27.69
C LEU A 44 -17.39 -6.61 -27.12
N LEU A 45 -16.16 -7.08 -27.00
CA LEU A 45 -15.87 -8.43 -26.51
C LEU A 45 -16.29 -8.61 -25.04
N GLN A 46 -16.09 -7.60 -24.20
CA GLN A 46 -16.55 -7.62 -22.82
C GLN A 46 -18.08 -7.68 -22.73
N SER A 47 -18.78 -6.95 -23.61
CA SER A 47 -20.24 -7.04 -23.71
C SER A 47 -20.67 -8.45 -24.09
N LEU A 48 -20.10 -9.02 -25.16
CA LEU A 48 -20.39 -10.37 -25.63
C LEU A 48 -20.07 -11.45 -24.58
N GLU A 49 -18.97 -11.31 -23.84
CA GLU A 49 -18.60 -12.21 -22.74
C GLU A 49 -19.66 -12.19 -21.64
N SER A 50 -20.15 -11.00 -21.29
CA SER A 50 -21.07 -10.79 -20.17
C SER A 50 -22.52 -11.14 -20.51
N SER A 51 -22.97 -10.81 -21.73
CA SER A 51 -24.32 -11.11 -22.22
C SER A 51 -24.48 -12.57 -22.63
N GLY A 52 -23.39 -13.20 -23.09
CA GLY A 52 -23.43 -14.55 -23.66
C GLY A 52 -24.01 -14.60 -25.07
N GLU A 53 -24.28 -13.44 -25.70
CA GLU A 53 -24.87 -13.33 -27.05
C GLU A 53 -24.03 -14.04 -28.13
N PHE A 54 -22.74 -14.25 -27.90
CA PHE A 54 -21.89 -15.04 -28.81
C PHE A 54 -22.42 -16.48 -29.01
N ARG A 55 -23.21 -17.01 -28.08
CA ARG A 55 -23.83 -18.35 -28.16
C ARG A 55 -25.09 -18.37 -29.02
N GLU A 56 -25.63 -17.22 -29.41
CA GLU A 56 -26.75 -17.14 -30.36
C GLU A 56 -26.32 -17.55 -31.76
N ILE A 57 -25.03 -17.40 -32.06
CA ILE A 57 -24.42 -17.86 -33.31
C ILE A 57 -24.40 -19.40 -33.29
N PRO A 58 -25.06 -20.10 -34.24
CA PRO A 58 -25.21 -21.56 -34.19
C PRO A 58 -23.90 -22.33 -34.05
N LYS A 59 -22.82 -21.84 -34.67
CA LYS A 59 -21.46 -22.42 -34.61
C LYS A 59 -20.89 -22.46 -33.18
N TYR A 60 -21.26 -21.49 -32.33
CA TYR A 60 -20.64 -21.28 -31.01
C TYR A 60 -21.57 -21.62 -29.83
N LYS A 61 -22.75 -22.19 -30.09
CA LYS A 61 -23.77 -22.50 -29.06
C LYS A 61 -23.24 -23.35 -27.90
N LYS A 62 -22.26 -24.22 -28.16
CA LYS A 62 -21.60 -25.08 -27.15
C LYS A 62 -20.14 -24.71 -26.88
N SER A 63 -19.64 -23.64 -27.51
CA SER A 63 -18.25 -23.21 -27.37
C SER A 63 -18.03 -22.36 -26.14
N SER A 64 -16.79 -22.34 -25.68
CA SER A 64 -16.35 -21.33 -24.70
C SER A 64 -16.22 -19.96 -25.37
N PHE A 65 -16.26 -18.90 -24.56
CA PHE A 65 -15.99 -17.54 -25.05
C PHE A 65 -14.58 -17.44 -25.66
N TRP A 66 -13.60 -18.17 -25.11
CA TRP A 66 -12.22 -18.19 -25.58
C TRP A 66 -12.09 -18.75 -27.01
N GLU A 67 -12.79 -19.84 -27.30
CA GLU A 67 -12.86 -20.41 -28.65
C GLU A 67 -13.53 -19.44 -29.63
N PHE A 68 -14.57 -18.73 -29.20
CA PHE A 68 -15.23 -17.73 -30.05
C PHE A 68 -14.27 -16.59 -30.43
N ILE A 69 -13.59 -15.98 -29.44
CA ILE A 69 -12.71 -14.82 -29.73
C ILE A 69 -11.46 -15.20 -30.51
N GLU A 70 -10.92 -16.41 -30.29
CA GLU A 70 -9.77 -16.88 -31.04
C GLU A 70 -10.13 -17.13 -32.50
N ASN A 71 -11.29 -17.72 -32.76
CA ASN A 71 -11.74 -18.05 -34.12
C ASN A 71 -12.22 -16.83 -34.92
N GLU A 72 -12.95 -15.89 -34.31
CA GLU A 72 -13.52 -14.75 -35.04
C GLU A 72 -12.60 -13.53 -35.07
N PHE A 73 -11.78 -13.34 -34.03
CA PHE A 73 -10.94 -12.14 -33.89
C PHE A 73 -9.44 -12.45 -33.88
N GLY A 74 -9.03 -13.72 -33.83
CA GLY A 74 -7.61 -14.10 -33.73
C GLY A 74 -6.98 -13.66 -32.39
N ILE A 75 -7.78 -13.39 -31.37
CA ILE A 75 -7.31 -12.89 -30.07
C ILE A 75 -7.11 -14.07 -29.12
N ARG A 76 -5.88 -14.25 -28.66
CA ARG A 76 -5.56 -15.26 -27.64
C ARG A 76 -6.14 -14.86 -26.29
N GLU A 77 -6.53 -15.86 -25.49
CA GLU A 77 -7.06 -15.66 -24.14
C GLU A 77 -6.19 -14.71 -23.30
N GLN A 78 -4.88 -14.92 -23.27
CA GLN A 78 -3.99 -14.08 -22.48
C GLN A 78 -3.99 -12.61 -22.95
N SER A 79 -4.06 -12.38 -24.27
CA SER A 79 -4.12 -11.03 -24.82
C SER A 79 -5.41 -10.31 -24.44
N TYR A 80 -6.54 -11.04 -24.42
CA TYR A 80 -7.80 -10.50 -23.93
C TYR A 80 -7.74 -10.20 -22.43
N ARG A 81 -7.21 -11.12 -21.61
CA ARG A 81 -7.04 -10.91 -20.16
C ARG A 81 -6.14 -9.70 -19.85
N ASP A 82 -5.05 -9.54 -20.60
CA ASP A 82 -4.13 -8.41 -20.48
C ASP A 82 -4.82 -7.09 -20.84
N ALA A 83 -5.65 -7.08 -21.90
CA ALA A 83 -6.47 -5.93 -22.28
C ALA A 83 -7.53 -5.61 -21.23
N ARG A 84 -8.27 -6.62 -20.74
CA ARG A 84 -9.28 -6.47 -19.69
C ARG A 84 -8.68 -5.90 -18.41
N PHE A 85 -7.52 -6.40 -18.00
CA PHE A 85 -6.79 -5.88 -16.85
C PHE A 85 -6.41 -4.41 -17.05
N SER A 86 -5.74 -4.10 -18.18
CA SER A 86 -5.15 -2.78 -18.40
C SER A 86 -6.21 -1.72 -18.69
N LEU A 87 -7.21 -2.01 -19.53
CA LEU A 87 -8.25 -1.07 -19.92
C LEU A 87 -9.36 -0.97 -18.85
N GLY A 88 -9.67 -2.07 -18.15
CA GLY A 88 -10.71 -2.08 -17.12
C GLY A 88 -10.29 -1.38 -15.81
N PHE A 89 -9.02 -1.52 -15.40
CA PHE A 89 -8.57 -1.00 -14.10
C PHE A 89 -7.54 0.13 -14.20
N HIS A 90 -6.86 0.27 -15.35
CA HIS A 90 -5.70 1.15 -15.51
C HIS A 90 -5.74 1.94 -16.84
N TYR A 91 -6.93 2.35 -17.28
CA TYR A 91 -7.15 2.98 -18.60
C TYR A 91 -6.14 4.10 -18.92
N ALA A 92 -6.03 5.11 -18.04
CA ALA A 92 -5.14 6.25 -18.27
C ALA A 92 -3.66 5.85 -18.42
N ALA A 93 -3.22 4.85 -17.64
CA ALA A 93 -1.86 4.34 -17.73
C ALA A 93 -1.67 3.49 -19.01
N ALA A 94 -2.68 2.76 -19.44
CA ALA A 94 -2.68 1.96 -20.66
C ALA A 94 -2.74 2.83 -21.93
N GLU A 95 -3.44 3.96 -21.89
CA GLU A 95 -3.44 4.96 -22.95
C GLU A 95 -2.06 5.60 -23.10
N LYS A 96 -1.45 6.01 -21.99
CA LYS A 96 -0.14 6.66 -22.01
C LYS A 96 1.02 5.72 -22.34
N HIS A 97 1.06 4.54 -21.73
CA HIS A 97 2.22 3.63 -21.80
C HIS A 97 1.97 2.33 -22.58
N GLY A 98 0.73 2.10 -23.02
CA GLY A 98 0.33 0.91 -23.76
C GLY A 98 -0.11 -0.25 -22.86
N ILE A 99 -1.11 -1.01 -23.34
CA ILE A 99 -1.69 -2.19 -22.69
C ILE A 99 -0.61 -3.22 -22.30
N GLY A 100 0.34 -3.49 -23.21
CA GLY A 100 1.36 -4.53 -23.00
C GLY A 100 2.28 -4.25 -21.80
N LEU A 101 2.65 -2.98 -21.59
CA LEU A 101 3.50 -2.61 -20.45
C LEU A 101 2.74 -2.75 -19.14
N ILE A 102 1.52 -2.22 -19.08
CA ILE A 102 0.67 -2.28 -17.87
C ILE A 102 0.37 -3.73 -17.49
N ALA A 103 -0.01 -4.57 -18.45
CA ALA A 103 -0.24 -5.99 -18.22
C ALA A 103 1.02 -6.70 -17.69
N ARG A 104 2.19 -6.35 -18.22
CA ARG A 104 3.46 -6.92 -17.75
C ARG A 104 3.78 -6.50 -16.32
N ILE A 105 3.57 -5.24 -15.95
CA ILE A 105 3.74 -4.78 -14.56
C ILE A 105 2.79 -5.56 -13.64
N GLY A 106 1.52 -5.73 -14.03
CA GLY A 106 0.54 -6.49 -13.28
C GLY A 106 0.96 -7.95 -13.04
N ARG A 107 1.54 -8.62 -14.05
CA ARG A 107 2.03 -9.99 -13.95
C ARG A 107 3.31 -10.11 -13.11
N THR A 108 4.31 -9.27 -13.37
CA THR A 108 5.65 -9.36 -12.76
C THR A 108 5.69 -8.79 -11.34
N CYS A 109 5.11 -7.61 -11.12
CA CYS A 109 5.16 -6.90 -9.83
C CYS A 109 3.90 -7.16 -8.98
N GLY A 110 2.79 -7.52 -9.63
CA GLY A 110 1.49 -7.68 -9.01
C GLY A 110 0.59 -6.46 -9.19
N VAL A 111 -0.71 -6.72 -9.30
CA VAL A 111 -1.75 -5.72 -9.53
C VAL A 111 -1.66 -4.52 -8.58
N ARG A 112 -1.45 -4.77 -7.28
CA ARG A 112 -1.38 -3.71 -6.26
C ARG A 112 -0.21 -2.73 -6.46
N LYS A 113 0.88 -3.18 -7.10
CA LYS A 113 2.08 -2.36 -7.34
C LYS A 113 2.03 -1.60 -8.65
N VAL A 114 1.02 -1.81 -9.50
CA VAL A 114 0.92 -1.14 -10.80
C VAL A 114 0.96 0.39 -10.68
N PRO A 115 0.18 1.05 -9.79
CA PRO A 115 0.23 2.51 -9.67
C PRO A 115 1.60 3.04 -9.25
N GLU A 116 2.27 2.33 -8.33
CA GLU A 116 3.61 2.68 -7.84
C GLU A 116 4.65 2.60 -8.98
N VAL A 117 4.68 1.49 -9.71
CA VAL A 117 5.63 1.29 -10.81
C VAL A 117 5.38 2.28 -11.94
N VAL A 118 4.12 2.56 -12.29
CA VAL A 118 3.77 3.57 -13.31
C VAL A 118 4.22 4.96 -12.88
N LYS A 119 4.08 5.31 -11.59
CA LYS A 119 4.57 6.59 -11.06
C LYS A 119 6.09 6.71 -11.21
N VAL A 120 6.84 5.67 -10.87
CA VAL A 120 8.31 5.65 -11.03
C VAL A 120 8.71 5.77 -12.51
N ILE A 121 7.99 5.10 -13.42
CA ILE A 121 8.21 5.24 -14.86
C ILE A 121 8.00 6.69 -15.30
N ALA A 122 6.92 7.34 -14.87
CA ALA A 122 6.64 8.73 -15.20
C ALA A 122 7.68 9.70 -14.62
N GLU A 123 8.20 9.45 -13.42
CA GLU A 123 9.28 10.24 -12.80
C GLU A 123 10.62 10.09 -13.52
N VAL A 124 10.91 8.91 -14.07
CA VAL A 124 12.12 8.69 -14.87
C VAL A 124 11.96 9.32 -16.25
N GLU A 125 10.79 9.21 -16.88
CA GLU A 125 10.46 9.88 -18.13
C GLU A 125 10.62 11.40 -18.03
N SER A 126 10.11 12.03 -16.97
CA SER A 126 10.19 13.49 -16.81
C SER A 126 11.62 14.02 -16.63
N LYS A 127 12.53 13.18 -16.14
CA LYS A 127 13.96 13.51 -15.97
C LYS A 127 14.77 13.30 -17.25
N LEU A 128 14.22 12.61 -18.24
CA LEU A 128 14.89 12.35 -19.52
C LEU A 128 14.52 13.44 -20.53
N LYS A 129 15.50 13.93 -21.29
CA LYS A 129 15.29 14.86 -22.42
C LYS A 129 14.62 14.19 -23.64
N GLY A 130 14.13 12.96 -23.51
CA GLY A 130 13.56 12.17 -24.60
C GLY A 130 12.74 11.00 -24.08
N SER A 131 12.15 10.23 -24.99
CA SER A 131 11.28 9.09 -24.64
C SER A 131 12.04 7.99 -23.88
N LEU A 132 11.39 7.43 -22.87
CA LEU A 132 11.93 6.28 -22.14
C LEU A 132 11.93 5.05 -23.05
N SER A 133 13.11 4.45 -23.24
CA SER A 133 13.21 3.23 -24.03
C SER A 133 12.47 2.07 -23.34
N HIS A 134 11.87 1.20 -24.13
CA HIS A 134 11.17 0.02 -23.62
C HIS A 134 12.07 -0.83 -22.70
N THR A 135 13.35 -1.00 -23.03
CA THR A 135 14.31 -1.73 -22.19
C THR A 135 14.47 -1.11 -20.81
N LYS A 136 14.58 0.23 -20.72
CA LYS A 136 14.69 0.91 -19.42
C LYS A 136 13.40 0.80 -18.61
N ALA A 137 12.23 0.86 -19.26
CA ALA A 137 10.97 0.60 -18.58
C ALA A 137 10.96 -0.81 -17.96
N LEU A 138 11.44 -1.83 -18.68
CA LEU A 138 11.54 -3.19 -18.16
C LEU A 138 12.55 -3.34 -17.01
N GLU A 139 13.65 -2.60 -17.02
CA GLU A 139 14.60 -2.57 -15.89
C GLU A 139 13.94 -2.00 -14.63
N ILE A 140 13.09 -0.98 -14.77
CA ILE A 140 12.29 -0.47 -13.64
C ILE A 140 11.36 -1.57 -13.15
N VAL A 141 10.61 -2.24 -14.04
CA VAL A 141 9.70 -3.35 -13.65
C VAL A 141 10.43 -4.44 -12.87
N LYS A 142 11.63 -4.84 -13.29
CA LYS A 142 12.45 -5.86 -12.61
C LYS A 142 12.77 -5.48 -11.16
N LYS A 143 12.95 -4.20 -10.84
CA LYS A 143 13.22 -3.75 -9.45
C LYS A 143 12.05 -4.00 -8.51
N PHE A 144 10.83 -4.10 -9.05
CA PHE A 144 9.60 -4.33 -8.30
C PHE A 144 9.08 -5.77 -8.46
N GLU A 145 9.87 -6.65 -9.07
CA GLU A 145 9.51 -8.04 -9.30
C GLU A 145 9.15 -8.74 -7.99
N LYS A 146 8.08 -9.55 -8.03
CA LYS A 146 7.71 -10.35 -6.87
C LYS A 146 8.85 -11.33 -6.54
N PRO A 147 9.13 -11.57 -5.24
CA PRO A 147 10.03 -12.64 -4.85
C PRO A 147 9.58 -13.94 -5.53
N ALA A 148 10.53 -14.68 -6.10
CA ALA A 148 10.24 -15.96 -6.69
C ALA A 148 9.56 -16.85 -5.64
N PRO A 149 8.47 -17.58 -5.99
CA PRO A 149 7.90 -18.55 -5.08
C PRO A 149 9.01 -19.52 -4.68
N ILE A 150 9.22 -19.66 -3.37
CA ILE A 150 10.17 -20.62 -2.81
C ILE A 150 9.70 -21.99 -3.28
N LYS A 151 10.42 -22.60 -4.23
CA LYS A 151 10.16 -23.98 -4.62
C LYS A 151 10.38 -24.82 -3.37
N PRO A 152 9.41 -25.64 -2.93
CA PRO A 152 9.66 -26.56 -1.84
C PRO A 152 10.87 -27.41 -2.22
N LYS A 153 11.90 -27.39 -1.36
CA LYS A 153 13.04 -28.29 -1.52
C LYS A 153 12.52 -29.73 -1.46
N ASP A 154 13.12 -30.60 -2.26
CA ASP A 154 12.74 -31.99 -2.49
C ASP A 154 12.14 -32.69 -1.27
N HIS A 155 10.98 -33.33 -1.48
CA HIS A 155 10.32 -34.26 -0.57
C HIS A 155 10.49 -33.97 0.93
N THR A 156 9.99 -32.82 1.39
CA THR A 156 9.59 -32.73 2.80
C THR A 156 8.32 -33.56 2.93
N ASP A 157 8.33 -34.61 3.76
CA ASP A 157 7.13 -35.40 4.04
C ASP A 157 6.06 -34.42 4.55
N TYR A 158 5.09 -34.11 3.68
CA TYR A 158 4.08 -33.10 3.96
C TYR A 158 3.34 -33.41 5.26
N LYS A 159 3.22 -34.70 5.61
CA LYS A 159 2.61 -35.12 6.87
C LYS A 159 3.44 -34.68 8.08
N GLN A 160 4.77 -34.76 7.98
CA GLN A 160 5.69 -34.33 9.03
C GLN A 160 5.67 -32.80 9.20
N VAL A 161 5.69 -32.04 8.10
CA VAL A 161 5.59 -30.57 8.16
C VAL A 161 4.25 -30.13 8.76
N VAL A 162 3.16 -30.79 8.37
CA VAL A 162 1.82 -30.49 8.91
C VAL A 162 1.73 -30.87 10.39
N SER A 163 2.35 -31.97 10.84
CA SER A 163 2.42 -32.30 12.27
C SER A 163 3.25 -31.29 13.05
N GLU A 164 4.41 -30.86 12.53
CA GLU A 164 5.25 -29.85 13.17
C GLU A 164 4.52 -28.50 13.30
N ILE A 165 3.81 -28.06 12.25
CA ILE A 165 2.99 -26.85 12.28
C ILE A 165 1.84 -27.01 13.28
N ARG A 166 1.18 -28.18 13.33
CA ARG A 166 0.10 -28.45 14.28
C ARG A 166 0.62 -28.39 15.71
N ASP A 167 1.73 -29.05 16.01
CA ASP A 167 2.32 -29.11 17.35
C ASP A 167 2.81 -27.73 17.79
N SER A 168 3.44 -26.99 16.89
CA SER A 168 3.83 -25.59 17.12
C SER A 168 2.61 -24.71 17.44
N ASN A 169 1.53 -24.83 16.66
CA ASN A 169 0.30 -24.07 16.92
C ASN A 169 -0.37 -24.46 18.24
N VAL A 170 -0.36 -25.74 18.60
CA VAL A 170 -0.87 -26.22 19.91
C VAL A 170 -0.02 -25.64 21.04
N GLN A 171 1.29 -25.59 20.87
CA GLN A 171 2.19 -25.01 21.88
C GLN A 171 1.96 -23.50 22.04
N VAL A 172 1.87 -22.75 20.94
CA VAL A 172 1.54 -21.31 20.97
C VAL A 172 0.19 -21.07 21.64
N GLN A 173 -0.82 -21.91 21.40
CA GLN A 173 -2.11 -21.81 22.07
C GLN A 173 -2.01 -22.05 23.59
N ARG A 174 -1.20 -23.02 24.03
CA ARG A 174 -0.96 -23.28 25.45
C ARG A 174 -0.26 -22.10 26.12
N GLU A 175 0.78 -21.56 25.49
CA GLU A 175 1.51 -20.39 25.98
C GLU A 175 0.62 -19.14 26.04
N LYS A 176 -0.26 -18.96 25.04
CA LYS A 176 -1.25 -17.89 25.07
C LYS A 176 -2.19 -18.03 26.27
N MET A 177 -2.70 -19.23 26.52
CA MET A 177 -3.63 -19.49 27.64
C MET A 177 -2.97 -19.26 29.00
N THR A 178 -1.70 -19.65 29.17
CA THR A 178 -0.96 -19.38 30.41
C THR A 178 -0.71 -17.88 30.61
N LEU A 179 -0.39 -17.14 29.55
CA LEU A 179 -0.25 -15.69 29.58
C LEU A 179 -1.57 -14.99 29.93
N GLU A 180 -2.69 -15.40 29.33
CA GLU A 180 -4.02 -14.86 29.65
C GLU A 180 -4.39 -15.06 31.12
N GLN A 181 -4.07 -16.22 31.69
CA GLN A 181 -4.27 -16.47 33.13
C GLN A 181 -3.38 -15.60 34.00
N GLN A 182 -2.11 -15.39 33.63
CA GLN A 182 -1.20 -14.51 34.35
C GLN A 182 -1.69 -13.06 34.34
N VAL A 183 -2.12 -12.56 33.17
CA VAL A 183 -2.68 -11.21 33.02
C VAL A 183 -3.93 -11.04 33.89
N LYS A 184 -4.82 -12.04 33.92
CA LYS A 184 -6.02 -11.99 34.77
C LYS A 184 -5.67 -11.86 36.26
N ARG A 185 -4.70 -12.65 36.74
CA ARG A 185 -4.23 -12.56 38.15
C ARG A 185 -3.60 -11.19 38.44
N GLN A 186 -2.85 -10.62 37.50
CA GLN A 186 -2.27 -9.28 37.64
C GLN A 186 -3.36 -8.21 37.70
N ILE A 187 -4.40 -8.29 36.88
CA ILE A 187 -5.55 -7.37 36.93
C ILE A 187 -6.25 -7.44 38.29
N GLU A 188 -6.50 -8.65 38.81
CA GLU A 188 -7.11 -8.84 40.14
C GLU A 188 -6.24 -8.24 41.26
N THR A 189 -4.91 -8.35 41.13
CA THR A 189 -3.96 -7.77 42.08
C THR A 189 -3.98 -6.24 42.02
N ILE A 190 -3.92 -5.67 40.81
CA ILE A 190 -4.00 -4.22 40.58
C ILE A 190 -5.31 -3.67 41.15
N HIS A 191 -6.43 -4.36 40.91
CA HIS A 191 -7.73 -3.93 41.42
C HIS A 191 -7.74 -3.87 42.95
N ARG A 192 -7.21 -4.90 43.61
CA ARG A 192 -7.09 -4.94 45.08
C ARG A 192 -6.24 -3.78 45.62
N LEU A 193 -5.05 -3.57 45.04
CA LEU A 193 -4.13 -2.50 45.44
C LEU A 193 -4.72 -1.10 45.17
N THR A 194 -5.60 -0.98 44.18
CA THR A 194 -6.31 0.28 43.88
C THR A 194 -7.32 0.61 44.97
N ILE A 195 -8.06 -0.40 45.45
CA ILE A 195 -9.00 -0.25 46.58
C ILE A 195 -8.25 0.12 47.86
N GLU A 196 -7.20 -0.63 48.19
CA GLU A 196 -6.38 -0.39 49.39
C GLU A 196 -5.74 1.02 49.38
N ASN A 197 -5.19 1.46 48.25
CA ASN A 197 -4.68 2.83 48.12
C ASN A 197 -5.78 3.89 48.30
N ALA A 198 -7.00 3.64 47.82
CA ALA A 198 -8.12 4.56 48.00
C ALA A 198 -8.52 4.68 49.48
N GLU A 199 -8.50 3.57 50.22
CA GLU A 199 -8.75 3.54 51.67
C GLU A 199 -7.67 4.30 52.45
N LEU A 200 -6.40 4.03 52.17
CA LEU A 200 -5.28 4.74 52.79
C LEU A 200 -5.32 6.25 52.53
N ARG A 201 -5.74 6.67 51.32
CA ARG A 201 -5.94 8.09 51.02
C ARG A 201 -7.06 8.73 51.83
N ARG A 202 -8.17 8.03 52.05
CA ARG A 202 -9.27 8.51 52.91
C ARG A 202 -8.82 8.61 54.36
N GLU A 203 -8.06 7.63 54.85
CA GLU A 203 -7.56 7.63 56.22
C GLU A 203 -6.53 8.74 56.45
N ASN A 204 -5.60 8.94 55.52
CA ASN A 204 -4.67 10.07 55.56
C ASN A 204 -5.41 11.43 55.55
N MET A 205 -6.48 11.57 54.77
CA MET A 205 -7.31 12.77 54.75
C MET A 205 -7.97 13.02 56.12
N ARG A 206 -8.56 11.97 56.72
CA ARG A 206 -9.17 12.03 58.06
C ARG A 206 -8.15 12.45 59.14
N LEU A 207 -6.96 11.85 59.12
CA LEU A 207 -5.88 12.18 60.05
C LEU A 207 -5.36 13.61 59.85
N SER A 208 -5.31 14.09 58.60
CA SER A 208 -4.95 15.48 58.29
C SER A 208 -5.96 16.47 58.87
N GLU A 209 -7.26 16.21 58.71
CA GLU A 209 -8.33 17.02 59.28
C GLU A 209 -8.29 17.03 60.82
N GLU A 210 -8.02 15.87 61.44
CA GLU A 210 -7.88 15.75 62.90
C GLU A 210 -6.69 16.56 63.43
N ASN A 211 -5.54 16.47 62.75
CA ASN A 211 -4.35 17.24 63.09
C ASN A 211 -4.58 18.76 62.96
N GLU A 212 -5.28 19.21 61.92
CA GLU A 212 -5.64 20.62 61.75
C GLU A 212 -6.56 21.09 62.89
N ARG A 213 -7.56 20.27 63.26
CA ARG A 213 -8.46 20.55 64.39
C ARG A 213 -7.72 20.67 65.71
N LEU A 214 -6.77 19.77 65.98
CA LEU A 214 -5.92 19.82 67.18
C LEU A 214 -5.01 21.05 67.18
N THR A 215 -4.48 21.44 66.01
CA THR A 215 -3.63 22.63 65.88
C THR A 215 -4.40 23.91 66.21
N LEU A 216 -5.66 24.04 65.78
CA LEU A 216 -6.52 25.17 66.15
C LEU A 216 -6.79 25.23 67.66
N LEU A 217 -7.06 24.08 68.29
CA LEU A 217 -7.26 24.00 69.75
C LEU A 217 -6.02 24.40 70.55
N ILE A 218 -4.82 24.12 70.03
CA ILE A 218 -3.54 24.50 70.65
C ILE A 218 -3.21 25.97 70.36
N GLY A 219 -3.52 26.48 69.16
CA GLY A 219 -3.32 27.87 68.75
C GLY A 219 -4.22 28.89 69.45
N GLU A 220 -5.35 28.46 70.02
CA GLU A 220 -6.23 29.29 70.85
C GLU A 220 -5.78 29.41 72.32
N ALA A 221 -4.66 28.79 72.73
CA ALA A 221 -4.12 29.01 74.06
C ALA A 221 -3.59 30.45 74.19
N PRO A 222 -4.24 31.34 74.98
CA PRO A 222 -3.75 32.70 75.16
C PRO A 222 -2.42 32.62 75.88
N THR A 223 -1.34 32.99 75.20
CA THR A 223 -0.05 33.25 75.84
C THR A 223 -0.20 34.49 76.71
N LYS A 224 -0.67 34.30 77.95
CA LYS A 224 -0.50 35.31 78.99
C LYS A 224 1.00 35.51 79.19
N PRO A 225 1.57 36.72 78.98
CA PRO A 225 2.92 36.98 79.38
C PRO A 225 2.98 36.91 80.91
N LYS A 226 3.76 35.99 81.46
CA LYS A 226 4.14 36.07 82.88
C LYS A 226 5.09 37.25 83.02
N ASN A 227 4.54 38.37 83.50
CA ASN A 227 5.30 39.43 84.15
C ASN A 227 6.24 38.80 85.17
N ASN A 228 7.55 39.03 85.01
CA ASN A 228 8.56 38.84 86.05
C ASN A 228 8.51 40.10 86.94
N PRO A 229 8.04 40.03 88.19
CA PRO A 229 8.24 41.12 89.14
C PRO A 229 9.67 41.00 89.69
N GLY A 230 10.36 42.13 89.72
CA GLY A 230 11.75 42.26 90.11
C GLY A 230 12.07 41.71 91.50
N VAL A 231 13.27 41.17 91.61
CA VAL A 231 13.98 41.01 92.87
C VAL A 231 15.00 42.14 92.94
N GLU A 232 14.68 43.19 93.68
CA GLU A 232 15.67 44.11 94.23
C GLU A 232 15.78 43.93 95.76
N ALA A 233 17.00 43.57 96.16
CA ALA A 233 17.77 44.04 97.31
C ALA A 233 17.19 44.00 98.75
N ARG A 234 17.94 43.32 99.63
CA ARG A 234 18.39 43.74 100.99
C ARG A 234 19.63 42.90 101.32
N ALA A 235 20.69 43.34 102.01
CA ALA A 235 21.18 44.63 102.50
C ALA A 235 22.71 44.44 102.70
#